data_AF-A0A8H6E9I5-F1
#
_entry.id   AF-A0A8H6E9I5-F1
#
_cell.length_a   1.000
_cell.length_b   1.000
_cell.length_c   1.000
_cell.angle_alpha   90.00
_cell.angle_beta   90.00
_cell.angle_gamma   90.00
#
_symmetry.space_group_name_H-M   'P 1'
#
loop_
_entity.id
_entity.type
_entity.pdbx_description
1 polymer ?
#
loop_
_entity_poly.entity_id
_entity_poly.type
_entity_poly.pdbx_seq_one_letter_code
_entity_poly.pdbx_strand_id
1 'polypeptide(L)'
;MCREVCARDGPSQWPDVEDPAIEHTMSARILQMLEMYRRLPKETGKQQPLITNANENNFISAKEAMAAGKMGCYSATISSQVLDELSKLPYNNSVPTPVRLKRLAATDPLAAAKWDGKLARTGVDYLANDGAELENAIKSDPIAATSLKDTLELFIGGENRSRAKTENALTQLA
;
A
#
# COMPACT_ATOMS: atom_id res chain seq x y z
N MET A 1 13.98 7.47 -2.83
CA MET A 1 12.71 6.88 -3.32
C MET A 1 12.31 5.83 -2.30
N CYS A 2 11.11 5.93 -1.70
CA CYS A 2 10.67 5.00 -0.67
C CYS A 2 10.55 3.58 -1.27
N ARG A 3 11.31 2.62 -0.72
CA ARG A 3 11.16 1.20 -1.00
C ARG A 3 10.70 0.54 0.28
N GLU A 4 9.40 0.30 0.35
CA GLU A 4 8.68 -0.18 1.54
C GLU A 4 9.34 -1.41 2.17
N VAL A 5 9.70 -2.39 1.33
CA VAL A 5 10.41 -3.61 1.75
C VAL A 5 11.80 -3.31 2.32
N CYS A 6 12.54 -2.39 1.71
CA CYS A 6 13.92 -2.08 2.10
C CYS A 6 14.00 -1.19 3.35
N ALA A 7 12.98 -0.38 3.61
CA ALA A 7 12.97 0.51 4.78
C ALA A 7 12.81 -0.24 6.10
N ARG A 8 12.29 -1.47 6.06
CA ARG A 8 12.34 -2.42 7.19
C ARG A 8 13.76 -2.64 7.69
N ASP A 9 14.73 -2.71 6.78
CA ASP A 9 16.14 -2.99 7.09
C ASP A 9 16.95 -1.71 7.33
N GLY A 10 16.34 -0.52 7.21
CA GLY A 10 16.98 0.76 7.49
C GLY A 10 16.04 1.97 7.41
N PRO A 11 15.88 2.75 8.51
CA PRO A 11 14.92 3.87 8.56
C PRO A 11 15.30 5.04 7.63
N SER A 12 16.54 5.11 7.15
CA SER A 12 17.00 6.17 6.22
C SER A 12 16.36 6.10 4.84
N GLN A 13 15.72 4.98 4.48
CA GLN A 13 14.98 4.84 3.22
C GLN A 13 13.52 5.26 3.34
N TRP A 14 13.07 5.57 4.56
CA TRP A 14 11.72 6.02 4.85
C TRP A 14 11.61 7.55 4.81
N PRO A 15 10.58 8.12 4.16
CA PRO A 15 10.38 9.57 4.17
C PRO A 15 9.85 10.02 5.54
N ASP A 16 10.69 10.75 6.30
CA ASP A 16 10.24 11.49 7.48
C ASP A 16 9.64 12.82 7.03
N VAL A 17 8.31 12.87 7.02
CA VAL A 17 7.52 13.95 6.43
C VAL A 17 6.50 14.46 7.43
N GLU A 18 6.16 15.75 7.34
CA GLU A 18 5.25 16.37 8.30
C GLU A 18 3.81 15.90 8.09
N ASP A 19 3.42 15.72 6.83
CA ASP A 19 2.09 15.25 6.47
C ASP A 19 2.12 14.05 5.54
N PRO A 20 2.16 12.82 6.08
CA PRO A 20 2.21 11.62 5.27
C PRO A 20 1.03 11.46 4.31
N ALA A 21 -0.14 12.03 4.60
CA ALA A 21 -1.29 11.96 3.69
C ALA A 21 -1.06 12.73 2.38
N ILE A 22 -0.07 13.63 2.34
CA ILE A 22 0.29 14.44 1.17
C ILE A 22 1.67 14.08 0.64
N GLU A 23 2.64 14.02 1.53
CA GLU A 23 4.07 14.03 1.18
C GLU A 23 4.64 12.62 1.01
N HIS A 24 3.98 11.60 1.59
CA HIS A 24 4.42 10.23 1.39
C HIS A 24 4.19 9.81 -0.06
N THR A 25 5.24 9.26 -0.69
CA THR A 25 5.25 8.96 -2.13
C THR A 25 4.12 8.02 -2.59
N MET A 26 3.65 7.12 -1.72
CA MET A 26 2.54 6.20 -1.99
C MET A 26 1.14 6.80 -1.80
N SER A 27 1.01 7.94 -1.12
CA SER A 27 -0.29 8.54 -0.80
C SER A 27 -1.07 8.93 -2.05
N ALA A 28 -0.39 9.39 -3.10
CA ALA A 28 -1.01 9.68 -4.38
C ALA A 28 -1.67 8.42 -4.99
N ARG A 29 -0.94 7.30 -5.04
CA ARG A 29 -1.45 6.03 -5.57
C ARG A 29 -2.62 5.47 -4.75
N ILE A 30 -2.55 5.56 -3.42
CA ILE A 30 -3.67 5.16 -2.53
C ILE A 30 -4.91 6.02 -2.81
N LEU A 31 -4.75 7.34 -2.93
CA LEU A 31 -5.87 8.24 -3.24
C LEU A 31 -6.46 7.98 -4.62
N GLN A 32 -5.64 7.65 -5.62
CA GLN A 32 -6.09 7.24 -6.95
C GLN A 32 -6.94 5.96 -6.89
N MET A 33 -6.51 4.94 -6.14
CA MET A 33 -7.27 3.71 -5.91
C MET A 33 -8.61 4.02 -5.21
N LEU A 34 -8.58 4.83 -4.16
CA LEU A 34 -9.78 5.25 -3.43
C LEU A 34 -10.77 6.01 -4.33
N GLU A 35 -10.30 6.91 -5.18
CA GLU A 35 -11.16 7.66 -6.10
C GLU A 35 -11.81 6.72 -7.13
N MET A 36 -11.04 5.78 -7.69
CA MET A 36 -11.57 4.75 -8.57
C MET A 36 -12.68 3.94 -7.88
N TYR A 37 -12.44 3.48 -6.66
CA TYR A 37 -13.37 2.64 -5.91
C TYR A 37 -14.61 3.40 -5.42
N ARG A 38 -14.54 4.72 -5.30
CA ARG A 38 -15.71 5.60 -5.04
C ARG A 38 -16.52 5.88 -6.30
N ARG A 39 -15.89 5.88 -7.47
CA ARG A 39 -16.54 6.11 -8.78
C ARG A 39 -17.22 4.87 -9.32
N LEU A 40 -16.53 3.72 -9.28
CA LEU A 40 -16.96 2.46 -9.87
C LEU A 40 -18.34 1.94 -9.42
N PRO A 41 -18.82 2.12 -8.17
CA PRO A 41 -20.19 1.76 -7.81
C PRO A 41 -21.24 2.51 -8.61
N LYS A 42 -20.98 3.79 -8.94
CA LYS A 42 -21.92 4.67 -9.66
C LYS A 42 -22.01 4.31 -11.14
N GLU A 43 -20.89 3.92 -11.75
CA GLU A 43 -20.81 3.44 -13.14
C GLU A 43 -21.29 1.98 -13.26
N THR A 44 -20.94 1.23 -12.22
CA THR A 44 -21.11 -0.18 -11.91
C THR A 44 -22.52 -0.74 -11.71
N GLY A 45 -23.20 -0.09 -10.78
CA GLY A 45 -24.18 -0.72 -9.89
C GLY A 45 -23.59 -1.75 -8.90
N LYS A 46 -22.29 -2.07 -8.96
CA LYS A 46 -21.67 -3.13 -8.15
C LYS A 46 -20.88 -2.58 -6.96
N GLN A 47 -20.98 -3.29 -5.83
CA GLN A 47 -20.12 -3.05 -4.67
C GLN A 47 -18.65 -3.32 -5.03
N GLN A 48 -17.77 -2.43 -4.59
CA GLN A 48 -16.32 -2.58 -4.78
C GLN A 48 -15.68 -3.21 -3.53
N PRO A 49 -14.53 -3.88 -3.66
CA PRO A 49 -13.76 -4.34 -2.52
C PRO A 49 -13.38 -3.20 -1.58
N LEU A 50 -13.13 -3.52 -0.31
CA LEU A 50 -12.70 -2.53 0.68
C LEU A 50 -11.19 -2.29 0.54
N ILE A 51 -10.77 -1.03 0.57
CA ILE A 51 -9.35 -0.67 0.58
C ILE A 51 -8.87 -0.66 2.03
N THR A 52 -8.14 -1.71 2.39
CA THR A 52 -7.38 -1.79 3.64
C THR A 52 -5.95 -1.34 3.35
N ASN A 53 -5.48 -0.30 4.03
CA ASN A 53 -4.06 0.02 3.98
C ASN A 53 -3.31 -0.91 4.94
N ALA A 54 -2.92 -2.06 4.42
CA ALA A 54 -2.25 -3.08 5.22
C ALA A 54 -0.76 -2.82 5.23
N ASN A 55 -0.17 -2.75 6.42
CA ASN A 55 1.28 -2.73 6.53
C ASN A 55 1.85 -3.14 7.89
N GLU A 56 2.45 -4.33 7.93
CA GLU A 56 3.16 -4.81 9.12
C GLU A 56 4.51 -4.09 9.37
N ASN A 57 5.04 -3.28 8.42
CA ASN A 57 6.32 -2.55 8.59
C ASN A 57 6.38 -1.12 7.98
N ASN A 58 5.24 -0.50 7.67
CA ASN A 58 5.19 0.71 6.81
C ASN A 58 4.33 1.84 7.39
N PHE A 59 3.69 1.59 8.54
CA PHE A 59 3.48 2.67 9.47
C PHE A 59 4.68 2.60 10.39
N ILE A 60 5.67 3.46 10.19
CA ILE A 60 6.77 3.59 11.14
C ILE A 60 6.41 4.56 12.27
N SER A 61 5.28 5.28 12.13
CA SER A 61 4.79 6.23 13.13
C SER A 61 3.27 6.32 13.18
N ALA A 62 2.74 6.78 14.33
CA ALA A 62 1.33 7.11 14.48
C ALA A 62 0.81 8.15 13.47
N LYS A 63 1.66 9.08 12.99
CA LYS A 63 1.27 10.09 11.99
C LYS A 63 0.78 9.44 10.68
N GLU A 64 1.45 8.37 10.25
CA GLU A 64 1.13 7.66 9.02
C GLU A 64 -0.13 6.80 9.15
N ALA A 65 -0.30 6.15 10.29
CA ALA A 65 -1.55 5.42 10.58
C ALA A 65 -2.76 6.37 10.56
N MET A 66 -2.61 7.57 11.13
CA MET A 66 -3.62 8.64 11.03
C MET A 66 -3.82 9.11 9.58
N ALA A 67 -2.77 9.14 8.76
CA ALA A 67 -2.88 9.51 7.36
C ALA A 67 -3.74 8.52 6.55
N ALA A 68 -3.68 7.22 6.83
CA ALA A 68 -4.56 6.23 6.20
C ALA A 68 -6.05 6.53 6.46
N GLY A 69 -6.40 6.88 7.70
CA GLY A 69 -7.73 7.34 8.06
C GLY A 69 -8.12 8.64 7.33
N LYS A 70 -7.22 9.64 7.29
CA LYS A 70 -7.45 10.91 6.58
C LYS A 70 -7.70 10.74 5.08
N MET A 71 -6.98 9.82 4.42
CA MET A 71 -7.19 9.50 3.01
C MET A 71 -8.56 8.82 2.76
N GLY A 72 -9.07 8.13 3.78
CA GLY A 72 -10.36 7.45 3.76
C GLY A 72 -10.27 5.98 3.38
N CYS A 73 -9.17 5.32 3.75
CA CYS A 73 -9.08 3.86 3.75
C CYS A 73 -10.14 3.29 4.72
N TYR A 74 -10.69 2.12 4.39
CA TYR A 74 -11.72 1.50 5.23
C TYR A 74 -11.15 1.01 6.56
N SER A 75 -9.94 0.45 6.51
CA SER A 75 -9.19 0.03 7.67
C SER A 75 -7.68 0.16 7.40
N ALA A 76 -6.89 0.02 8.47
CA ALA A 76 -5.44 -0.07 8.40
C ALA A 76 -4.97 -1.22 9.30
N THR A 77 -3.97 -1.99 8.86
CA THR A 77 -3.29 -2.94 9.75
C THR A 77 -2.07 -2.25 10.34
N ILE A 78 -1.95 -2.27 11.66
CA ILE A 78 -1.02 -1.42 12.42
C ILE A 78 -0.22 -2.33 13.37
N SER A 79 1.09 -2.13 13.45
CA SER A 79 1.94 -2.87 14.40
C SER A 79 1.62 -2.48 15.84
N SER A 80 1.92 -3.36 16.80
CA SER A 80 1.69 -3.08 18.22
C SER A 80 2.40 -1.80 18.69
N GLN A 81 3.62 -1.57 18.21
CA GLN A 81 4.39 -0.37 18.54
C GLN A 81 3.67 0.92 18.12
N VAL A 82 3.17 0.98 16.88
CA VAL A 82 2.43 2.16 16.40
C VAL A 82 1.07 2.28 17.09
N LEU A 83 0.46 1.16 17.46
CA LEU A 83 -0.78 1.17 18.23
C LEU A 83 -0.58 1.80 19.62
N ASP A 84 0.55 1.50 20.29
CA ASP A 84 0.94 2.12 21.57
C ASP A 84 1.23 3.62 21.45
N GLU A 85 1.71 4.08 20.29
CA GLU A 85 1.87 5.51 20.01
C GLU A 85 0.51 6.18 19.78
N LEU A 86 -0.35 5.57 18.96
CA LEU A 86 -1.69 6.07 18.67
C LEU A 86 -2.56 6.17 19.92
N SER A 87 -2.43 5.22 20.86
CA SER A 87 -3.21 5.23 22.10
C SER A 87 -2.91 6.43 23.00
N LYS A 88 -1.80 7.14 22.77
CA LYS A 88 -1.39 8.34 23.50
C LYS A 88 -1.87 9.64 22.85
N LEU A 89 -2.38 9.58 21.62
CA LEU A 89 -2.82 10.74 20.87
C LEU A 89 -4.29 11.09 21.18
N PRO A 90 -4.65 12.38 21.15
CA PRO A 90 -6.04 12.79 21.32
C PRO A 90 -6.89 12.28 20.15
N TYR A 91 -8.03 11.69 20.48
CA TYR A 91 -9.00 11.25 19.48
C TYR A 91 -9.63 12.47 18.79
N ASN A 92 -9.60 12.50 17.46
CA ASN A 92 -10.23 13.54 16.65
C ASN A 92 -11.17 12.92 15.62
N ASN A 93 -12.45 13.26 15.71
CA ASN A 93 -13.55 12.79 14.85
C ASN A 93 -13.55 13.46 13.47
N SER A 94 -12.42 13.51 12.76
CA SER A 94 -12.43 14.11 11.42
C SER A 94 -13.09 13.18 10.38
N VAL A 95 -14.21 13.63 9.81
CA VAL A 95 -14.90 13.07 8.64
C VAL A 95 -15.22 14.25 7.72
N PRO A 96 -15.14 14.20 6.37
CA PRO A 96 -14.64 13.18 5.44
C PRO A 96 -13.23 13.53 4.88
N THR A 97 -12.73 12.77 3.88
CA THR A 97 -11.44 13.02 3.20
C THR A 97 -11.22 14.51 2.92
N PRO A 98 -10.20 15.15 3.52
CA PRO A 98 -10.00 16.59 3.42
C PRO A 98 -9.92 17.04 1.96
N VAL A 99 -10.64 18.11 1.60
CA VAL A 99 -10.70 18.66 0.22
C VAL A 99 -9.29 18.89 -0.36
N ARG A 100 -8.33 19.24 0.50
CA ARG A 100 -6.92 19.43 0.14
C ARG A 100 -6.27 18.19 -0.50
N LEU A 101 -6.71 16.98 -0.16
CA LEU A 101 -6.15 15.73 -0.68
C LEU A 101 -6.62 15.40 -2.10
N LYS A 102 -7.71 16.01 -2.58
CA LYS A 102 -8.24 15.76 -3.94
C LYS A 102 -7.22 16.07 -5.03
N ARG A 103 -6.32 17.04 -4.80
CA ARG A 103 -5.29 17.44 -5.77
C ARG A 103 -4.27 16.32 -6.05
N LEU A 104 -4.02 15.44 -5.08
CA LEU A 104 -3.05 14.36 -5.21
C LEU A 104 -3.52 13.26 -6.15
N ALA A 105 -4.84 13.09 -6.33
CA ALA A 105 -5.37 12.12 -7.28
C ALA A 105 -5.00 12.45 -8.74
N ALA A 106 -4.62 13.70 -9.02
CA ALA A 106 -4.15 14.15 -10.34
C ALA A 106 -2.62 14.06 -10.52
N THR A 107 -1.90 13.54 -9.53
CA THR A 107 -0.44 13.41 -9.55
C THR A 107 -0.04 11.97 -9.23
N ASP A 108 1.11 11.52 -9.72
CA ASP A 108 1.78 10.32 -9.23
C ASP A 108 3.30 10.57 -9.25
N PRO A 109 3.93 10.84 -8.09
CA PRO A 109 5.37 11.08 -8.03
C PRO A 109 6.20 9.83 -8.34
N LEU A 110 5.57 8.65 -8.38
CA LEU A 110 6.22 7.36 -8.67
C LEU A 110 5.87 6.85 -10.08
N ALA A 111 5.03 7.55 -10.83
CA ALA A 111 4.64 7.13 -12.17
C ALA A 111 5.85 7.04 -13.11
N ALA A 112 5.83 6.05 -14.01
CA ALA A 112 6.76 6.01 -15.13
C ALA A 112 6.60 7.28 -15.98
N ALA A 113 7.68 7.71 -16.66
CA ALA A 113 7.72 8.94 -17.48
C ALA A 113 6.64 9.02 -18.58
N LYS A 114 5.93 7.92 -18.87
CA LYS A 114 4.87 7.80 -19.87
C LYS A 114 3.46 7.70 -19.28
N TRP A 115 3.25 8.00 -18.00
CA TRP A 115 1.91 7.97 -17.42
C TRP A 115 1.00 9.02 -18.09
N ASP A 116 -0.18 8.58 -18.52
CA ASP A 116 -1.13 9.37 -19.31
C ASP A 116 -2.09 10.21 -18.43
N GLY A 117 -1.84 10.26 -17.11
CA GLY A 117 -2.67 10.97 -16.15
C GLY A 117 -4.05 10.35 -15.94
N LYS A 118 -4.33 9.19 -16.56
CA LYS A 118 -5.59 8.48 -16.39
C LYS A 118 -5.44 7.42 -15.31
N LEU A 119 -6.50 7.32 -14.50
CA LEU A 119 -6.67 6.22 -13.57
C LEU A 119 -6.86 4.89 -14.33
N ALA A 120 -6.76 3.77 -13.63
CA ALA A 120 -6.79 2.42 -14.22
C ALA A 120 -7.92 2.23 -15.26
N ARG A 121 -7.60 1.57 -16.38
CA ARG A 121 -8.51 1.36 -17.50
C ARG A 121 -9.55 0.30 -17.12
N THR A 122 -10.80 0.73 -16.93
CA THR A 122 -11.91 -0.16 -16.53
C THR A 122 -12.46 -1.02 -17.66
N GLY A 123 -12.10 -0.72 -18.90
CA GLY A 123 -12.46 -1.54 -20.07
C GLY A 123 -11.48 -2.67 -20.37
N VAL A 124 -10.42 -2.84 -19.58
CA VAL A 124 -9.44 -3.92 -19.73
C VAL A 124 -9.71 -4.97 -18.66
N ASP A 125 -9.92 -6.21 -19.08
CA ASP A 125 -9.94 -7.35 -18.17
C ASP A 125 -8.52 -7.81 -17.90
N TYR A 126 -7.97 -7.37 -16.76
CA TYR A 126 -6.62 -7.69 -16.34
C TYR A 126 -6.44 -9.17 -15.93
N LEU A 127 -7.52 -9.93 -15.77
CA LEU A 127 -7.46 -11.36 -15.43
C LEU A 127 -7.67 -12.27 -16.64
N ALA A 128 -8.13 -11.73 -17.77
CA ALA A 128 -8.25 -12.47 -19.01
C ALA A 128 -6.87 -12.93 -19.53
N ASN A 129 -6.88 -13.98 -20.37
CA ASN A 129 -5.69 -14.52 -21.03
C ASN A 129 -4.53 -14.79 -20.04
N ASP A 130 -4.83 -15.49 -18.94
CA ASP A 130 -3.88 -15.81 -17.87
C ASP A 130 -3.17 -14.57 -17.30
N GLY A 131 -3.84 -13.42 -17.31
CA GLY A 131 -3.31 -12.18 -16.76
C GLY A 131 -2.31 -11.45 -17.65
N ALA A 132 -2.30 -11.69 -18.97
CA ALA A 132 -1.34 -11.07 -19.89
C ALA A 132 -1.29 -9.52 -19.81
N GLU A 133 -2.46 -8.87 -19.70
CA GLU A 133 -2.52 -7.40 -19.55
C GLU A 133 -2.05 -6.93 -18.17
N LEU A 134 -2.28 -7.72 -17.12
CA LEU A 134 -1.76 -7.42 -15.78
C LEU A 134 -0.24 -7.49 -15.75
N GLU A 135 0.32 -8.54 -16.34
CA GLU A 135 1.76 -8.73 -16.48
C GLU A 135 2.40 -7.57 -17.27
N ASN A 136 1.78 -7.15 -18.38
CA ASN A 136 2.23 -6.00 -19.15
C ASN A 136 2.18 -4.69 -18.34
N ALA A 137 1.11 -4.48 -17.57
CA ALA A 137 0.97 -3.30 -16.72
C ALA A 137 2.04 -3.27 -15.63
N ILE A 138 2.28 -4.40 -14.94
CA ILE A 138 3.33 -4.52 -13.92
C ILE A 138 4.71 -4.23 -14.52
N LYS A 139 5.04 -4.82 -15.67
CA LYS A 139 6.32 -4.56 -16.37
C LYS A 139 6.51 -3.10 -16.78
N SER A 140 5.41 -2.40 -17.08
CA SER A 140 5.45 -0.99 -17.46
C SER A 140 5.62 -0.02 -16.28
N ASP A 141 5.40 -0.48 -15.04
CA ASP A 141 5.65 0.26 -13.81
C ASP A 141 6.88 -0.30 -13.09
N PRO A 142 8.07 0.30 -13.25
CA PRO A 142 9.30 -0.23 -12.66
C PRO A 142 9.25 -0.28 -11.12
N ILE A 143 8.43 0.56 -10.48
CA ILE A 143 8.27 0.56 -9.03
C ILE A 143 7.42 -0.61 -8.58
N ALA A 144 6.29 -0.85 -9.25
CA ALA A 144 5.47 -2.03 -8.98
C ALA A 144 6.24 -3.33 -9.23
N ALA A 145 6.97 -3.43 -10.35
CA ALA A 145 7.76 -4.61 -10.69
C ALA A 145 8.85 -4.89 -9.64
N THR A 146 9.61 -3.87 -9.23
CA THR A 146 10.67 -4.02 -8.23
C THR A 146 10.10 -4.36 -6.86
N SER A 147 9.10 -3.62 -6.39
CA SER A 147 8.48 -3.86 -5.07
C SER A 147 7.86 -5.26 -4.99
N LEU A 148 7.19 -5.73 -6.04
CA LEU A 148 6.60 -7.07 -6.07
C LEU A 148 7.69 -8.14 -5.96
N LYS A 149 8.77 -8.00 -6.73
CA LYS A 149 9.91 -8.92 -6.69
C LYS A 149 10.54 -8.97 -5.28
N ASP A 150 10.91 -7.82 -4.74
CA ASP A 150 11.58 -7.72 -3.43
C ASP A 150 10.68 -8.31 -2.31
N THR A 151 9.37 -8.07 -2.40
CA THR A 151 8.39 -8.60 -1.44
C THR A 151 8.28 -10.13 -1.52
N LEU A 152 8.22 -10.70 -2.73
CA LEU A 152 8.16 -12.14 -2.93
C LEU A 152 9.41 -12.84 -2.39
N GLU A 153 10.60 -12.29 -2.68
CA GLU A 153 11.87 -12.82 -2.17
C GLU A 153 11.90 -12.81 -0.64
N LEU A 154 11.39 -11.74 -0.01
CA LEU A 154 11.30 -11.64 1.44
C LEU A 154 10.41 -12.73 2.05
N PHE A 155 9.19 -12.91 1.51
CA PHE A 155 8.24 -13.88 2.04
C PHE A 155 8.69 -15.32 1.82
N ILE A 156 9.22 -15.66 0.64
CA ILE A 156 9.81 -16.98 0.36
C ILE A 156 10.97 -17.25 1.33
N GLY A 157 11.82 -16.25 1.60
CA GLY A 157 12.87 -16.37 2.60
C GLY A 157 12.32 -16.65 4.02
N GLY A 158 11.21 -16.00 4.39
CA GLY A 158 10.49 -16.24 5.64
C GLY A 158 9.94 -17.66 5.75
N GLU A 159 9.26 -18.11 4.69
CA GLU A 159 8.70 -19.47 4.58
C GLU A 159 9.80 -20.52 4.73
N ASN A 160 10.91 -20.38 4.00
CA ASN A 160 12.03 -21.32 4.05
C ASN A 160 12.65 -21.40 5.45
N ARG A 161 12.81 -20.26 6.15
CA ARG A 161 13.30 -20.25 7.53
C ARG A 161 12.32 -20.90 8.51
N SER A 162 11.01 -20.70 8.30
CA SER A 162 9.97 -21.33 9.11
C SER A 162 10.00 -22.85 8.94
N ARG A 163 10.00 -23.32 7.68
CA ARG A 163 10.11 -24.74 7.34
C ARG A 163 11.31 -25.40 8.00
N ALA A 164 12.50 -24.82 7.90
CA ALA A 164 13.70 -25.36 8.51
C ALA A 164 13.59 -25.49 10.05
N LYS A 165 12.94 -24.52 10.73
CA LYS A 165 12.71 -24.61 12.18
C LYS A 165 11.76 -25.75 12.52
N THR A 166 10.68 -25.92 11.76
CA THR A 166 9.73 -27.02 11.95
C THR A 166 10.39 -28.37 11.72
N GLU A 167 11.15 -28.54 10.64
CA GLU A 167 11.86 -29.79 10.33
C GLU A 167 12.88 -30.15 11.42
N ASN A 168 13.64 -29.17 11.92
CA ASN A 168 14.56 -29.36 13.03
C ASN A 168 13.84 -29.79 14.32
N ALA A 169 12.71 -29.15 14.65
CA ALA A 169 11.91 -29.51 15.82
C ALA A 169 11.34 -30.93 15.72
N LEU A 170 10.87 -31.33 14.54
CA LEU A 170 10.38 -32.69 14.28
C LEU A 170 11.49 -33.72 14.45
N THR A 171 12.72 -33.39 14.04
CA THR A 171 13.88 -34.28 14.18
C THR A 171 14.28 -34.49 15.64
N GLN A 172 14.11 -33.48 16.50
CA GLN A 172 14.38 -33.57 17.94
C GLN A 172 13.31 -34.38 18.71
N LEU A 173 12.16 -34.64 18.09
CA LEU A 173 11.06 -35.42 18.67
C LEU A 173 11.08 -36.90 18.25
N ALA A 174 11.90 -37.26 17.26
CA ALA A 174 12.09 -38.62 16.75
C ALA A 174 13.25 -39.33 17.46
#